data_AF-A0A1F2VIB3-F1
#
_entry.id   AF-A0A1F2VIB3-F1
#
_cell.length_a   1.000
_cell.length_b   1.000
_cell.length_c   1.000
_cell.angle_alpha   90.00
_cell.angle_beta   90.00
_cell.angle_gamma   90.00
#
_symmetry.space_group_name_H-M   'P 1'
#
loop_
_entity.id
_entity.type
_entity.pdbx_description
1 polymer ?
#
loop_
_entity_poly.entity_id
_entity_poly.type
_entity_poly.pdbx_seq_one_letter_code
_entity_poly.pdbx_strand_id
1 'polypeptide(L)'
;MEFKKAIVFLVLTGFPYLLGIPHQALAISCDVEKSLGREDKTLFGKHCGVCHSMSGLWVRVGPSLNGLFEKKQLVTGKPVTDENVREVILKGGPGLMPGFQYMLTPDHVEELLRYLKQTRCPDIPAGKGKE
;
A
#
# COMPACT_ATOMS: atom_id res chain seq x y z
N MET A 1 -24.96 -18.78 56.49
CA MET A 1 -23.49 -18.87 56.55
C MET A 1 -23.03 -18.71 55.11
N GLU A 2 -22.44 -17.62 54.63
CA GLU A 2 -21.68 -16.55 55.26
C GLU A 2 -21.91 -15.21 54.53
N PHE A 3 -22.05 -14.16 55.34
CA PHE A 3 -22.17 -12.75 54.98
C PHE A 3 -20.80 -12.08 55.18
N LYS A 4 -20.41 -11.14 54.30
CA LYS A 4 -19.76 -9.81 54.57
C LYS A 4 -18.98 -9.38 53.31
N LYS A 5 -19.49 -8.45 52.49
CA LYS A 5 -19.49 -6.98 52.63
C LYS A 5 -18.11 -6.35 52.91
N ALA A 6 -17.72 -5.49 51.96
CA ALA A 6 -17.04 -4.22 52.13
C ALA A 6 -15.54 -4.22 52.51
N ILE A 7 -14.69 -3.99 51.49
CA ILE A 7 -13.58 -3.03 51.60
C ILE A 7 -13.55 -2.23 50.28
N VAL A 8 -14.41 -1.21 50.19
CA VAL A 8 -14.06 0.03 49.49
C VAL A 8 -13.29 0.84 50.51
N PHE A 9 -12.09 1.32 50.15
CA PHE A 9 -11.56 2.68 50.44
C PHE A 9 -10.02 2.70 50.47
N LEU A 10 -9.46 3.59 49.64
CA LEU A 10 -8.24 4.38 49.88
C LEU A 10 -6.90 3.60 49.85
N VAL A 11 -5.88 3.90 49.04
CA VAL A 11 -5.19 5.18 48.82
C VAL A 11 -4.22 5.03 47.63
N LEU A 12 -4.25 6.02 46.75
CA LEU A 12 -3.13 6.62 46.04
C LEU A 12 -1.76 5.91 46.08
N THR A 13 -1.40 5.19 45.02
CA THR A 13 -0.03 5.25 44.46
C THR A 13 -0.06 5.05 42.94
N GLY A 14 -0.04 6.18 42.23
CA GLY A 14 0.69 6.31 40.98
C GLY A 14 0.20 5.53 39.77
N PHE A 15 -0.81 6.07 39.10
CA PHE A 15 -0.91 5.98 37.64
C PHE A 15 0.37 6.64 37.08
N PRO A 16 1.33 5.92 36.46
CA PRO A 16 2.50 6.57 35.90
C PRO A 16 2.09 7.19 34.56
N TYR A 17 1.38 8.30 34.65
CA TYR A 17 1.16 9.28 33.58
C TYR A 17 2.41 10.17 33.55
N LEU A 18 3.58 9.62 33.22
CA LEU A 18 4.78 10.42 33.00
C LEU A 18 5.83 9.63 32.23
N LEU A 19 5.64 9.59 30.91
CA LEU A 19 6.54 10.15 29.91
C LEU A 19 5.88 9.91 28.56
N GLY A 20 5.48 11.01 27.91
CA GLY A 20 4.75 11.02 26.65
C GLY A 20 5.52 10.33 25.54
N ILE A 21 5.28 9.03 25.36
CA ILE A 21 5.49 8.39 24.07
C ILE A 21 4.29 8.81 23.23
N PRO A 22 4.46 9.64 22.19
CA PRO A 22 3.37 9.89 21.26
C PRO A 22 3.00 8.54 20.67
N HIS A 23 1.84 8.00 21.05
CA HIS A 23 1.27 6.76 20.51
C HIS A 23 0.84 6.91 19.03
N GLN A 24 1.39 7.91 18.33
CA GLN A 24 1.03 8.30 16.99
C GLN A 24 2.28 8.78 16.24
N ALA A 25 3.37 8.00 16.30
CA ALA A 25 4.20 7.89 15.10
C ALA A 25 3.43 6.95 14.16
N LEU A 26 2.53 7.55 13.38
CA LEU A 26 1.86 6.93 12.25
C LEU A 26 2.92 6.63 11.18
N ALA A 27 3.79 5.65 11.46
CA ALA A 27 4.28 4.81 10.39
C ALA A 27 3.06 4.03 9.94
N ILE A 28 2.37 4.54 8.92
CA ILE A 28 1.64 3.71 7.98
C ILE A 28 2.67 2.69 7.52
N SER A 29 2.74 1.57 8.25
CA SER A 29 3.50 0.42 7.85
C SER A 29 2.75 -0.08 6.65
N CYS A 30 3.19 0.36 5.47
CA CYS A 30 2.80 -0.30 4.24
C CYS A 30 3.08 -1.77 4.52
N ASP A 31 2.04 -2.60 4.58
CA ASP A 31 2.21 -4.03 4.79
C ASP A 31 3.20 -4.48 3.74
N VAL A 32 4.42 -4.82 4.15
CA VAL A 32 5.54 -4.94 3.22
C VAL A 32 5.25 -6.05 2.19
N GLU A 33 4.47 -7.08 2.55
CA GLU A 33 4.02 -8.09 1.58
C GLU A 33 3.02 -7.53 0.57
N LYS A 34 2.01 -6.79 1.02
CA LYS A 34 1.06 -6.07 0.14
C LYS A 34 1.77 -5.04 -0.75
N SER A 35 2.77 -4.38 -0.21
CA SER A 35 3.62 -3.36 -0.82
C SER A 35 4.56 -3.92 -1.90
N LEU A 36 4.99 -5.16 -1.73
CA LEU A 36 5.83 -5.85 -2.72
C LEU A 36 5.01 -6.42 -3.89
N GLY A 37 3.67 -6.22 -3.88
CA GLY A 37 2.74 -6.84 -4.82
C GLY A 37 2.63 -8.35 -4.61
N ARG A 38 3.02 -8.86 -3.44
CA ARG A 38 3.07 -10.30 -3.14
C ARG A 38 1.80 -10.83 -2.47
N GLU A 39 0.86 -9.95 -2.12
CA GLU A 39 -0.45 -10.37 -1.63
C GLU A 39 -1.31 -10.86 -2.80
N ASP A 40 -1.13 -12.14 -3.15
CA ASP A 40 -1.84 -12.90 -4.18
C ASP A 40 -3.37 -12.92 -4.03
N LYS A 41 -3.90 -12.44 -2.91
CA LYS A 41 -5.35 -12.33 -2.64
C LYS A 41 -5.98 -11.08 -3.27
N THR A 42 -5.21 -10.03 -3.52
CA THR A 42 -5.72 -8.80 -4.13
C THR A 42 -5.73 -8.88 -5.65
N LEU A 43 -6.64 -8.14 -6.30
CA LEU A 43 -6.67 -8.05 -7.77
C LEU A 43 -5.34 -7.52 -8.32
N PHE A 44 -4.74 -6.53 -7.63
CA PHE A 44 -3.40 -6.04 -7.96
C PHE A 44 -2.34 -7.12 -7.85
N GLY A 45 -2.29 -7.88 -6.75
CA GLY A 45 -1.31 -8.95 -6.57
C GLY A 45 -1.40 -10.03 -7.65
N LYS A 46 -2.62 -10.43 -8.03
CA LYS A 46 -2.87 -11.47 -9.05
C LYS A 46 -2.46 -11.06 -10.46
N HIS A 47 -2.70 -9.80 -10.84
CA HIS A 47 -2.55 -9.37 -12.24
C HIS A 47 -1.37 -8.41 -12.47
N CYS A 48 -0.98 -7.65 -11.46
CA CYS A 48 0.01 -6.57 -11.58
C CYS A 48 1.28 -6.85 -10.76
N GLY A 49 1.12 -7.45 -9.57
CA GLY A 49 2.17 -7.64 -8.57
C GLY A 49 3.32 -8.56 -8.99
N VAL A 50 3.10 -9.39 -10.02
CA VAL A 50 4.16 -10.20 -10.64
C VAL A 50 5.24 -9.32 -11.27
N CYS A 51 4.83 -8.24 -11.95
CA CYS A 51 5.72 -7.35 -12.71
C CYS A 51 5.96 -6.00 -12.03
N HIS A 52 5.01 -5.49 -11.25
CA HIS A 52 5.07 -4.17 -10.62
C HIS A 52 5.14 -4.27 -9.10
N SER A 53 5.92 -3.38 -8.49
CA SER A 53 5.99 -3.20 -7.04
C SER A 53 5.22 -1.94 -6.61
N MET A 54 4.66 -1.95 -5.39
CA MET A 54 4.17 -0.75 -4.71
C MET A 54 5.21 -0.18 -3.73
N SER A 55 6.41 -0.76 -3.68
CA SER A 55 7.56 -0.22 -2.96
C SER A 55 8.60 0.32 -3.93
N GLY A 56 9.28 1.40 -3.55
CA GLY A 56 10.39 1.97 -4.33
C GLY A 56 11.68 1.15 -4.30
N LEU A 57 11.69 0.04 -3.57
CA LEU A 57 12.90 -0.73 -3.26
C LEU A 57 13.46 -1.52 -4.44
N TRP A 58 12.62 -1.93 -5.39
CA TRP A 58 13.03 -2.83 -6.47
C TRP A 58 12.30 -2.53 -7.78
N VAL A 59 13.07 -2.36 -8.86
CA VAL A 59 12.58 -2.48 -10.23
C VAL A 59 12.43 -3.97 -10.51
N ARG A 60 11.19 -4.42 -10.73
CA ARG A 60 10.90 -5.78 -11.19
C ARG A 60 11.00 -5.79 -12.73
N VAL A 61 10.04 -6.42 -13.41
CA VAL A 61 9.91 -6.35 -14.87
C VAL A 61 9.37 -4.97 -15.29
N GLY A 62 8.43 -4.43 -14.51
CA GLY A 62 7.86 -3.10 -14.71
C GLY A 62 8.34 -2.09 -13.66
N PRO A 63 8.17 -0.79 -13.92
CA PRO A 63 8.49 0.27 -12.95
C PRO A 63 7.64 0.14 -11.68
N SER A 64 8.15 0.67 -10.56
CA SER A 64 7.36 0.81 -9.34
C SER A 64 6.16 1.73 -9.59
N LEU A 65 5.00 1.30 -9.10
CA LEU A 65 3.74 2.04 -9.15
C LEU A 65 3.44 2.77 -7.84
N ASN A 66 4.39 2.77 -6.89
CA ASN A 66 4.30 3.57 -5.69
C ASN A 66 4.10 5.06 -6.06
N GLY A 67 3.08 5.70 -5.48
CA GLY A 67 2.78 7.11 -5.73
C GLY A 67 2.50 7.43 -7.20
N LEU A 68 1.98 6.49 -7.99
CA LEU A 68 1.72 6.69 -9.43
C LEU A 68 0.95 8.00 -9.72
N PHE A 69 -0.12 8.26 -8.96
CA PHE A 69 -0.99 9.42 -9.13
C PHE A 69 -0.38 10.76 -8.69
N GLU A 70 0.79 10.74 -8.04
CA GLU A 70 1.54 11.94 -7.69
C GLU A 70 2.52 12.35 -8.81
N LYS A 71 2.74 11.46 -9.80
CA LYS A 71 3.62 11.71 -10.93
C LYS A 71 2.91 12.59 -11.97
N LYS A 72 3.71 13.42 -12.65
CA LYS A 72 3.18 14.29 -13.72
C LYS A 72 2.77 13.50 -14.97
N GLN A 73 3.52 12.45 -15.31
CA GLN A 73 3.35 11.69 -16.54
C GLN A 73 3.54 10.19 -16.31
N LEU A 74 2.81 9.41 -17.09
CA LEU A 74 3.01 7.98 -17.27
C LEU A 74 4.24 7.71 -18.13
N VAL A 75 4.72 6.47 -18.12
CA VAL A 75 5.80 6.01 -19.03
C VAL A 75 5.45 6.12 -20.52
N THR A 76 4.16 6.29 -20.84
CA THR A 76 3.69 6.60 -22.19
C THR A 76 3.89 8.06 -22.60
N GLY A 77 4.33 8.93 -21.68
CA GLY A 77 4.40 10.39 -21.86
C GLY A 77 3.06 11.12 -21.66
N LYS A 78 1.95 10.38 -21.49
CA LYS A 78 0.64 10.99 -21.20
C LYS A 78 0.57 11.46 -19.74
N PRO A 79 -0.20 12.52 -19.42
CA PRO A 79 -0.44 12.93 -18.04
C PRO A 79 -1.06 11.80 -17.20
N VAL A 80 -0.76 11.76 -15.91
CA VAL A 80 -1.42 10.79 -15.01
C VAL A 80 -2.84 11.25 -14.72
N THR A 81 -3.81 10.60 -15.35
CA THR A 81 -5.24 10.75 -15.10
C THR A 81 -5.89 9.37 -15.04
N ASP A 82 -7.10 9.28 -14.49
CA ASP A 82 -7.86 8.02 -14.43
C ASP A 82 -8.05 7.42 -15.81
N GLU A 83 -8.34 8.23 -16.81
CA GLU A 83 -8.57 7.81 -18.20
C GLU A 83 -7.30 7.23 -18.80
N ASN A 84 -6.17 7.90 -18.62
CA ASN A 84 -4.89 7.44 -19.19
C ASN A 84 -4.37 6.18 -18.46
N VAL A 85 -4.55 6.09 -17.14
CA VAL A 85 -4.19 4.88 -16.38
C VAL A 85 -5.11 3.72 -16.78
N ARG A 86 -6.42 3.96 -16.92
CA ARG A 86 -7.39 2.98 -17.42
C ARG A 86 -7.02 2.48 -18.81
N GLU A 87 -6.64 3.39 -19.70
CA GLU A 87 -6.21 3.03 -21.06
C GLU A 87 -4.99 2.11 -21.03
N VAL A 88 -3.98 2.42 -20.20
CA VAL A 88 -2.78 1.58 -20.06
C VAL A 88 -3.11 0.21 -19.45
N ILE A 89 -4.01 0.13 -18.46
CA ILE A 89 -4.46 -1.16 -17.90
C ILE A 89 -5.17 -1.99 -18.98
N LEU A 90 -6.05 -1.39 -19.77
CA LEU A 90 -6.87 -2.12 -20.74
C LEU A 90 -6.07 -2.52 -22.00
N LYS A 91 -5.28 -1.59 -22.55
CA LYS A 91 -4.59 -1.76 -23.83
C LYS A 91 -3.12 -2.18 -23.69
N GLY A 92 -2.57 -2.10 -22.48
CA GLY A 92 -1.16 -2.33 -22.22
C GLY A 92 -0.34 -1.05 -22.23
N GLY A 93 0.87 -1.15 -21.70
CA GLY A 93 1.87 -0.09 -21.68
C GLY A 93 3.03 -0.37 -22.63
N PRO A 94 4.00 0.54 -22.75
CA PRO A 94 5.20 0.31 -23.51
C PRO A 94 5.97 -0.93 -23.01
N GLY A 95 6.68 -1.59 -23.92
CA GLY A 95 7.49 -2.77 -23.59
C GLY A 95 6.65 -4.04 -23.44
N LEU A 96 6.74 -4.69 -22.28
CA LEU A 96 6.15 -6.02 -22.02
C LEU A 96 4.83 -5.97 -21.23
N MET A 97 4.31 -4.77 -20.91
CA MET A 97 3.08 -4.66 -20.12
C MET A 97 1.86 -5.07 -20.96
N PRO A 98 1.20 -6.21 -20.67
CA PRO A 98 0.07 -6.68 -21.46
C PRO A 98 -1.17 -5.81 -21.21
N GLY A 99 -2.08 -5.82 -22.18
CA GLY A 99 -3.43 -5.27 -22.00
C GLY A 99 -4.38 -6.27 -21.35
N PHE A 100 -5.22 -5.79 -20.44
CA PHE A 100 -6.14 -6.63 -19.66
C PHE A 100 -7.62 -6.49 -20.07
N GLN A 101 -7.93 -5.86 -21.20
CA GLN A 101 -9.30 -5.61 -21.67
C GLN A 101 -10.20 -6.85 -21.80
N TYR A 102 -9.62 -8.05 -21.93
CA TYR A 102 -10.36 -9.31 -22.02
C TYR A 102 -10.30 -10.14 -20.72
N MET A 103 -9.56 -9.69 -19.72
CA MET A 103 -9.38 -10.38 -18.44
C MET A 103 -10.07 -9.67 -17.27
N LEU A 104 -10.22 -8.34 -17.35
CA LEU A 104 -10.78 -7.53 -16.28
C LEU A 104 -12.16 -6.98 -16.68
N THR A 105 -13.09 -7.02 -15.73
CA THR A 105 -14.37 -6.32 -15.84
C THR A 105 -14.18 -4.82 -15.59
N PRO A 106 -15.16 -3.96 -15.94
CA PRO A 106 -15.12 -2.54 -15.60
C PRO A 106 -14.91 -2.29 -14.10
N ASP A 107 -15.57 -3.07 -13.24
CA ASP A 107 -15.48 -2.96 -11.78
C ASP A 107 -14.08 -3.33 -11.26
N HIS A 108 -13.45 -4.35 -11.86
CA HIS A 108 -12.06 -4.71 -11.55
C HIS A 108 -11.11 -3.54 -11.86
N VAL A 109 -11.30 -2.87 -12.99
CA VAL A 109 -10.45 -1.73 -13.35
C VAL A 109 -10.65 -0.56 -12.39
N GLU A 110 -11.88 -0.32 -11.95
CA GLU A 110 -12.17 0.71 -10.94
C GLU A 110 -11.54 0.37 -9.58
N GLU A 111 -11.60 -0.90 -9.17
CA GLU A 111 -10.92 -1.37 -7.97
C GLU A 111 -9.41 -1.13 -8.04
N LEU A 112 -8.77 -1.43 -9.19
CA LEU A 112 -7.34 -1.16 -9.40
C LEU A 112 -7.01 0.33 -9.36
N LEU A 113 -7.82 1.18 -10.00
CA LEU A 113 -7.61 2.63 -9.95
C LEU A 113 -7.69 3.14 -8.51
N ARG A 114 -8.71 2.73 -7.75
CA ARG A 114 -8.84 3.06 -6.33
C ARG A 114 -7.65 2.56 -5.53
N TYR A 115 -7.21 1.33 -5.77
CA TYR A 115 -6.05 0.74 -5.10
C TYR A 115 -4.77 1.56 -5.36
N LEU A 116 -4.50 1.92 -6.62
CA LEU A 116 -3.32 2.70 -7.02
C LEU A 116 -3.32 4.14 -6.47
N LYS A 117 -4.49 4.72 -6.21
CA LYS A 117 -4.62 6.04 -5.58
C LYS A 117 -4.40 6.01 -4.06
N GLN A 118 -4.85 4.94 -3.40
CA GLN A 118 -4.84 4.84 -1.94
C GLN A 118 -3.57 4.21 -1.40
N THR A 119 -2.94 3.33 -2.18
CA THR A 119 -1.80 2.56 -1.74
C THR A 119 -0.51 3.33 -2.04
N ARG A 120 0.13 3.81 -0.98
CA ARG A 120 1.46 4.38 -1.01
C ARG A 120 2.32 3.77 0.08
N CYS A 121 3.55 3.46 -0.24
CA CYS A 121 4.55 3.08 0.74
C CYS A 121 5.54 4.22 0.93
N PRO A 122 6.01 4.46 2.17
CA PRO A 122 7.20 5.28 2.36
C PRO A 122 8.32 4.72 1.49
N ASP A 123 9.07 5.59 0.82
CA ASP A 123 10.28 5.17 0.11
C ASP A 123 11.24 4.58 1.14
N ILE A 124 11.33 3.26 1.19
CA ILE A 124 12.34 2.61 2.00
C ILE A 124 13.66 2.85 1.26
N PRO A 125 14.64 3.54 1.88
CA PRO A 125 15.93 3.74 1.24
C PRO A 125 16.47 2.37 0.85
N ALA A 126 16.88 2.20 -0.41
CA ALA A 126 17.51 0.99 -0.88
C ALA A 126 18.62 0.64 0.11
N GLY A 127 18.41 -0.42 0.91
CA GLY A 127 19.44 -0.92 1.79
C GLY A 127 20.63 -1.23 0.92
N LYS A 128 21.78 -0.59 1.19
CA LYS A 128 23.01 -0.82 0.43
C LYS A 128 23.19 -2.32 0.30
N GLY A 129 23.13 -2.80 -0.95
CA GLY A 129 23.39 -4.19 -1.26
C GLY A 129 24.71 -4.55 -0.60
N LYS A 130 24.72 -5.61 0.20
CA LYS A 130 25.97 -6.17 0.68
C LYS A 130 26.69 -6.75 -0.53
N GLU A 131 27.93 -6.31 -0.64
CA GLU A 131 28.98 -6.64 -1.59
C GLU A 131 29.21 -8.16 -1.71
#